data_AF-A0A7C2M4M9-F1
#
_entry.id   AF-A0A7C2M4M9-F1
#
_cell.length_a   1.000
_cell.length_b   1.000
_cell.length_c   1.000
_cell.angle_alpha   90.00
_cell.angle_beta   90.00
_cell.angle_gamma   90.00
#
_symmetry.space_group_name_H-M   'P 1'
#
loop_
_entity.id
_entity.type
_entity.pdbx_description
1 polymer ?
#
loop_
_entity_poly.entity_id
_entity_poly.type
_entity_poly.pdbx_seq_one_letter_code
_entity_poly.pdbx_strand_id
1 'polypeptide(L)'
;MGSPGRTALTDVLVGRIAREGPLTFAAFMEACLYHPEHGYYSRRVPERGPRDYVSSPEVGPLFAQLLAWQLGEMWEALGRPARFDLVECGAGRGALAGEILETVQTKTPD
;
A
#
# COMPACT_ATOMS: atom_id res chain seq x y z
N MET A 1 -21.24 29.28 3.72
CA MET A 1 -20.48 28.82 2.54
C MET A 1 -19.04 28.58 3.01
N GLY A 2 -18.65 27.32 3.25
CA GLY A 2 -17.30 27.00 3.72
C GLY A 2 -16.27 27.30 2.63
N SER A 3 -15.16 27.93 3.00
CA SER A 3 -14.07 28.21 2.06
C SER A 3 -13.57 26.89 1.44
N PRO A 4 -13.54 26.76 0.10
CA PRO A 4 -13.07 25.54 -0.54
C PRO A 4 -11.59 25.33 -0.18
N GLY A 5 -11.30 24.28 0.59
CA GLY A 5 -9.93 23.90 0.96
C GLY A 5 -9.67 23.71 2.46
N ARG A 6 -10.58 24.11 3.35
CA ARG A 6 -10.41 23.86 4.80
C ARG A 6 -11.08 22.55 5.19
N THR A 7 -10.29 21.60 5.69
CA THR A 7 -10.77 20.30 6.19
C THR A 7 -10.77 20.29 7.72
N ALA A 8 -11.47 19.35 8.36
CA ALA A 8 -11.40 19.17 9.82
C ALA A 8 -9.97 18.96 10.32
N LEU A 9 -9.11 18.30 9.52
CA LEU A 9 -7.69 18.14 9.84
C LEU A 9 -6.93 19.46 9.83
N THR A 10 -7.33 20.43 9.01
CA THR A 10 -6.70 21.74 8.94
C THR A 10 -6.77 22.44 10.30
N ASP A 11 -7.92 22.40 10.97
CA ASP A 11 -8.09 23.05 12.27
C ASP A 11 -7.27 22.36 13.37
N VAL A 12 -7.18 21.02 13.34
CA VAL A 12 -6.32 20.24 14.24
C VAL A 12 -4.85 20.65 14.09
N LEU A 13 -4.36 20.74 12.84
CA LEU A 13 -2.96 21.08 12.56
C LEU A 13 -2.64 22.53 12.93
N VAL A 14 -3.53 23.48 12.64
CA VAL A 14 -3.38 24.88 13.05
C VAL A 14 -3.30 24.98 14.58
N GLY A 15 -4.18 24.28 15.29
CA GLY A 15 -4.17 24.24 16.75
C GLY A 15 -2.87 23.64 17.31
N ARG A 16 -2.35 22.60 16.68
CA ARG A 16 -1.06 22.00 17.06
C ARG A 16 0.11 22.97 16.86
N ILE A 17 0.17 23.63 15.71
CA ILE A 17 1.22 24.62 15.39
C ILE A 17 1.20 25.77 16.40
N ALA A 18 0.02 26.25 16.77
CA ALA A 18 -0.11 27.33 17.75
C ALA A 18 0.43 26.96 19.14
N ARG A 19 0.35 25.69 19.54
CA ARG A 19 0.84 25.23 20.87
C ARG A 19 2.30 24.79 20.86
N GLU A 20 2.71 24.07 19.83
CA GLU A 20 3.99 23.33 19.78
C GLU A 20 5.02 23.99 18.87
N GLY A 21 4.62 25.01 18.11
CA GLY A 21 5.45 25.64 17.09
C GLY A 21 5.36 24.95 15.72
N PRO A 22 6.20 25.35 14.76
CA PRO A 22 6.14 24.86 13.39
C PRO A 22 6.27 23.34 13.29
N LEU A 23 5.48 22.73 12.41
CA LEU A 23 5.59 21.31 12.09
C LEU A 23 6.64 21.09 11.00
N THR A 24 7.38 19.98 11.11
CA THR A 24 8.15 19.47 9.98
C THR A 24 7.22 18.98 8.89
N PHE A 25 7.71 18.97 7.64
CA PHE A 25 6.94 18.40 6.53
C PHE A 25 6.58 16.92 6.77
N ALA A 26 7.48 16.15 7.38
CA ALA A 26 7.22 14.76 7.76
C ALA A 26 6.03 14.63 8.73
N ALA A 27 5.98 15.46 9.78
CA ALA A 27 4.87 15.44 10.75
C ALA A 27 3.55 15.90 10.12
N PHE A 28 3.60 16.84 9.17
CA PHE A 28 2.44 17.23 8.39
C PHE A 28 1.93 16.08 7.51
N MET A 29 2.82 15.41 6.77
CA MET A 29 2.46 14.27 5.90
C MET A 29 1.89 13.10 6.70
N GLU A 30 2.49 12.78 7.84
CA GLU A 30 2.01 11.75 8.76
C GLU A 30 0.56 12.01 9.17
N ALA A 31 0.22 13.25 9.54
CA ALA A 31 -1.14 13.62 9.89
C ALA A 31 -2.09 13.55 8.68
N CYS A 32 -1.68 14.05 7.51
CA CYS A 32 -2.49 14.01 6.29
C CYS A 32 -2.82 12.58 5.85
N LEU A 33 -1.87 11.65 6.00
CA LEU A 33 -2.04 10.27 5.57
C LEU A 33 -2.75 9.41 6.62
N TYR A 34 -2.39 9.56 7.90
CA TYR A 34 -2.69 8.59 8.94
C TYR A 34 -3.44 9.13 10.16
N HIS A 35 -3.85 10.41 10.20
CA HIS A 35 -4.66 10.91 11.32
C HIS A 35 -5.88 10.00 11.56
N PRO A 36 -6.14 9.51 12.79
CA PRO A 36 -7.11 8.43 13.04
C PRO A 36 -8.51 8.69 12.45
N GLU A 37 -8.99 9.93 12.53
CA GLU A 37 -10.33 10.30 12.05
C GLU A 37 -10.35 10.96 10.68
N HIS A 38 -9.22 11.52 10.23
CA HIS A 38 -9.21 12.47 9.12
C HIS A 38 -8.18 12.16 8.05
N GLY A 39 -7.23 11.26 8.33
CA GLY A 39 -6.19 10.85 7.42
C GLY A 39 -6.74 10.11 6.22
N TYR A 40 -6.07 10.27 5.09
CA TYR A 40 -6.45 9.67 3.81
C TYR A 40 -6.61 8.14 3.89
N TYR A 41 -5.73 7.44 4.62
CA TYR A 41 -5.77 5.99 4.78
C TYR A 41 -6.60 5.53 5.99
N SER A 42 -6.90 6.42 6.94
CA SER A 42 -7.64 6.07 8.17
C SER A 42 -9.16 6.13 8.00
N ARG A 43 -9.65 6.97 7.09
CA ARG A 43 -11.08 7.02 6.77
C ARG A 43 -11.49 5.69 6.11
N ARG A 44 -12.32 4.89 6.81
CA ARG A 44 -13.04 3.76 6.24
C ARG A 44 -14.10 4.29 5.27
N VAL A 45 -13.72 4.57 4.04
CA VAL A 45 -14.69 4.78 2.97
C VAL A 45 -15.15 3.38 2.54
N PRO A 46 -16.43 3.02 2.77
CA PRO A 46 -16.98 1.81 2.18
C PRO A 46 -16.96 2.06 0.67
N GLU A 47 -16.17 1.27 -0.04
CA GLU A 47 -16.02 1.33 -1.49
C GLU A 47 -15.43 2.67 -1.97
N ARG A 48 -14.10 2.69 -2.14
CA ARG A 48 -13.50 3.70 -3.02
C ARG A 48 -14.19 3.57 -4.39
N GLY A 49 -15.01 4.57 -4.73
CA GLY A 49 -15.37 4.90 -6.11
C GLY A 49 -14.11 5.06 -6.99
N PRO A 50 -14.28 5.28 -8.30
CA PRO A 50 -13.31 4.95 -9.35
C PRO A 50 -11.87 5.20 -8.92
N ARG A 51 -11.11 4.10 -8.81
CA ARG A 51 -9.71 3.97 -8.39
C ARG A 51 -8.90 5.26 -8.61
N ASP A 52 -8.76 6.09 -7.57
CA ASP A 52 -7.88 7.28 -7.61
C ASP A 52 -6.44 6.90 -8.01
N TYR A 53 -6.06 5.63 -7.76
CA TYR A 53 -4.80 5.03 -8.23
C TYR A 53 -5.04 3.56 -8.60
N VAL A 54 -4.59 3.16 -9.79
CA VAL A 54 -4.51 1.75 -10.23
C VAL A 54 -3.08 1.29 -10.02
N SER A 55 -2.87 0.17 -9.30
CA SER A 55 -1.55 -0.43 -9.12
C SER A 55 -1.26 -1.50 -10.19
N SER A 56 0.02 -1.85 -10.41
CA SER A 56 0.41 -2.84 -11.43
C SER A 56 -0.30 -4.20 -11.31
N PRO A 57 -0.50 -4.78 -10.10
CA PRO A 57 -1.27 -6.02 -9.94
C PRO A 57 -2.74 -5.88 -10.35
N GLU A 58 -3.28 -4.67 -10.34
CA GLU A 58 -4.68 -4.40 -10.66
C GLU A 58 -4.93 -4.22 -12.17
N VAL A 59 -3.88 -4.02 -12.97
CA VAL A 59 -3.98 -3.91 -14.43
C VAL A 59 -4.15 -5.28 -15.08
N GLY A 60 -3.47 -6.30 -14.55
CA GLY A 60 -3.53 -7.66 -15.06
C GLY A 60 -2.49 -8.59 -14.43
N PRO A 61 -2.53 -9.89 -14.75
CA PRO A 61 -1.77 -10.91 -14.01
C PRO A 61 -0.27 -10.93 -14.34
N LEU A 62 0.14 -10.33 -15.46
CA LEU A 62 1.52 -10.39 -15.95
C LEU A 62 2.54 -9.92 -14.91
N PHE A 63 2.22 -8.86 -14.17
CA PHE A 63 3.12 -8.33 -13.14
C PHE A 63 3.42 -9.37 -12.05
N ALA A 64 2.39 -10.04 -11.55
CA ALA A 64 2.53 -11.10 -10.56
C ALA A 64 3.23 -12.34 -11.14
N GLN A 65 2.95 -12.69 -12.39
CA GLN A 65 3.58 -13.84 -13.06
C GLN A 65 5.09 -13.66 -13.22
N LEU A 66 5.53 -12.46 -13.63
CA LEU A 66 6.96 -12.14 -13.72
C LEU A 66 7.64 -12.19 -12.35
N LEU A 67 6.98 -11.71 -11.30
CA LEU A 67 7.50 -11.81 -9.94
C LEU A 67 7.59 -13.27 -9.47
N ALA A 68 6.60 -14.11 -9.79
CA ALA A 68 6.63 -15.54 -9.46
C ALA A 68 7.85 -16.24 -10.08
N TRP A 69 8.16 -15.96 -11.34
CA TRP A 69 9.37 -16.49 -11.99
C TRP A 69 10.65 -15.99 -11.33
N GLN A 70 10.76 -14.69 -11.06
CA GLN A 70 11.93 -14.13 -10.39
C GLN A 70 12.15 -14.73 -8.99
N LEU A 71 11.06 -14.97 -8.25
CA LEU A 71 11.11 -15.62 -6.94
C LEU A 71 11.58 -17.07 -7.05
N GLY A 72 11.20 -17.78 -8.11
CA GLY A 72 11.72 -19.11 -8.44
C GLY A 72 13.24 -19.10 -8.65
N GLU A 73 13.73 -18.18 -9.49
CA GLU A 73 15.18 -18.03 -9.72
C GLU A 73 15.93 -17.68 -8.42
N MET A 74 15.36 -16.83 -7.57
CA MET A 74 15.94 -16.50 -6.26
C MET A 74 15.98 -17.71 -5.34
N TRP A 75 14.93 -18.52 -5.30
CA TRP A 75 14.90 -19.75 -4.51
C TRP A 75 15.97 -20.75 -4.97
N GLU A 76 16.15 -20.92 -6.27
CA GLU A 76 17.22 -21.74 -6.84
C GLU A 76 18.61 -21.20 -6.51
N ALA A 77 18.83 -19.90 -6.69
CA ALA A 77 20.10 -19.23 -6.40
C ALA A 77 20.48 -19.33 -4.90
N LEU A 78 19.50 -19.44 -4.01
CA LEU A 78 19.69 -19.67 -2.58
C LEU A 78 19.91 -21.15 -2.23
N GLY A 79 20.03 -22.04 -3.21
CA GLY A 79 20.30 -23.46 -3.00
C GLY A 79 19.07 -24.27 -2.62
N ARG A 80 17.88 -23.87 -3.10
CA ARG A 80 16.61 -24.58 -2.89
C ARG A 80 16.31 -24.82 -1.41
N PRO A 81 16.28 -23.77 -0.56
CA PRO A 81 16.01 -23.94 0.87
C PRO A 81 14.62 -24.55 1.08
N ALA A 82 14.49 -25.44 2.08
CA ALA A 82 13.21 -26.06 2.43
C ALA A 82 12.16 -25.05 2.91
N ARG A 83 12.60 -23.86 3.34
CA ARG A 83 11.75 -22.73 3.73
C ARG A 83 12.18 -21.48 2.98
N PHE A 84 11.23 -20.83 2.32
CA PHE A 84 11.42 -19.57 1.60
C PHE A 84 10.22 -18.66 1.89
N ASP A 85 10.42 -17.67 2.76
CA ASP A 85 9.33 -16.78 3.18
C ASP A 85 9.18 -15.60 2.21
N LEU A 86 7.97 -15.41 1.68
CA LEU A 86 7.58 -14.23 0.90
C LEU A 86 6.75 -13.28 1.76
N VAL A 87 7.21 -12.03 1.92
CA VAL A 87 6.53 -11.02 2.75
C VAL A 87 6.12 -9.82 1.89
N GLU A 88 4.81 -9.56 1.80
CA GLU A 88 4.26 -8.40 1.08
C GLU A 88 3.81 -7.31 2.07
N CYS A 89 4.56 -6.21 2.14
CA CYS A 89 4.20 -5.06 2.96
C CYS A 89 3.11 -4.22 2.26
N GLY A 90 1.98 -4.02 2.93
CA GLY A 90 0.89 -3.22 2.38
C GLY A 90 0.09 -3.94 1.28
N ALA A 91 -0.14 -5.25 1.44
CA ALA A 91 -0.78 -6.13 0.45
C ALA A 91 -2.19 -5.70 -0.03
N GLY A 92 -2.80 -4.68 0.57
CA GLY A 92 -4.14 -4.23 0.24
C GLY A 92 -5.16 -5.35 0.37
N ARG A 93 -5.70 -5.83 -0.75
CA ARG A 93 -6.64 -6.96 -0.82
C ARG A 93 -5.98 -8.33 -0.96
N GLY A 94 -4.65 -8.41 -1.01
CA GLY A 94 -3.89 -9.66 -1.19
C GLY A 94 -3.88 -10.18 -2.63
N ALA A 95 -4.29 -9.37 -3.61
CA ALA A 95 -4.41 -9.80 -5.01
C ALA A 95 -3.05 -10.20 -5.63
N LEU A 96 -1.97 -9.48 -5.28
CA LEU A 96 -0.63 -9.79 -5.79
C LEU A 96 -0.13 -11.13 -5.27
N ALA A 97 -0.11 -11.32 -3.94
CA ALA A 97 0.26 -12.61 -3.34
C ALA A 97 -0.58 -13.78 -3.87
N GLY A 98 -1.90 -13.59 -4.03
CA GLY A 98 -2.79 -14.60 -4.58
C GLY A 98 -2.37 -15.06 -5.99
N GLU A 99 -2.14 -14.11 -6.90
CA GLU A 99 -1.74 -14.42 -8.27
C GLU A 99 -0.32 -15.01 -8.35
N ILE A 100 0.61 -14.57 -7.48
CA ILE A 100 1.94 -15.18 -7.37
C ILE A 100 1.82 -16.66 -6.98
N LEU A 101 1.06 -16.96 -5.92
CA LEU A 101 0.88 -18.34 -5.43
C LEU A 101 0.22 -19.24 -6.48
N GLU A 102 -0.79 -18.74 -7.19
CA GLU A 102 -1.44 -19.44 -8.29
C GLU A 102 -0.44 -19.74 -9.42
N THR A 103 0.37 -18.75 -9.80
CA THR A 103 1.37 -18.89 -10.86
C THR A 103 2.43 -19.93 -10.49
N VAL A 104 2.95 -19.91 -9.25
CA VAL A 104 3.95 -20.87 -8.80
C VAL A 104 3.40 -22.31 -8.78
N GLN A 105 2.12 -22.49 -8.45
CA GLN A 105 1.51 -23.82 -8.42
C GLN A 105 1.21 -24.39 -9.81
N THR A 106 0.95 -23.54 -10.81
CA THR A 106 0.38 -23.97 -12.09
C THR A 106 1.31 -23.77 -13.29
N LYS A 107 2.34 -22.93 -13.19
CA LYS A 107 3.10 -22.44 -14.36
C LYS A 107 4.62 -22.42 -14.20
N THR A 108 5.17 -22.90 -13.10
CA THR A 108 6.62 -23.08 -12.97
C THR A 108 7.01 -24.49 -13.44
N PRO A 109 7.90 -24.64 -14.44
CA PRO A 109 8.48 -25.94 -14.77
C PRO A 109 9.39 -26.44 -13.63
N ASP A 110 9.52 -27.76 -13.50
CA ASP A 110 10.42 -28.45 -12.55
C ASP A 110 11.92 -28.15 -12.78
#